data_AF-A0A1F7IQN6-F1
#
_entry.id   AF-A0A1F7IQN6-F1
#
_cell.length_a   1.000
_cell.length_b   1.000
_cell.length_c   1.000
_cell.angle_alpha   90.00
_cell.angle_beta   90.00
_cell.angle_gamma   90.00
#
_symmetry.space_group_name_H-M   'P 1'
#
loop_
_entity.id
_entity.type
_entity.pdbx_description
1 polymer ?
#
loop_
_entity_poly.entity_id
_entity_poly.type
_entity_poly.pdbx_seq_one_letter_code
_entity_poly.pdbx_strand_id
1 'polypeptide(L)'
;MKIDKVVLANAFALTMGITYIVCRLLVSLFPRLFMQITRSWFHLIDLTRISGADLGLELFILGLLSSIVSAWLFGYLLGWSIEYFSKK
;
A
#
# COMPACT_ATOMS: atom_id res chain seq x y z
N MET A 1 -4.52 22.72 -13.54
CA MET A 1 -4.97 22.56 -12.14
C MET A 1 -3.74 22.58 -11.25
N LYS A 2 -3.69 23.38 -10.17
CA LYS A 2 -2.61 23.27 -9.18
C LYS A 2 -2.82 21.96 -8.44
N ILE A 3 -1.83 21.06 -8.45
CA ILE A 3 -1.91 19.83 -7.66
C ILE A 3 -1.66 20.23 -6.22
N ASP A 4 -2.73 20.22 -5.42
CA ASP A 4 -2.59 20.39 -3.98
C ASP A 4 -1.97 19.11 -3.40
N LYS A 5 -0.75 19.23 -2.88
CA LYS A 5 0.00 18.11 -2.32
C LYS A 5 -0.70 17.44 -1.13
N VAL A 6 -1.51 18.16 -0.35
CA VAL A 6 -2.28 17.60 0.76
C VAL A 6 -3.48 16.81 0.24
N VAL A 7 -4.17 17.33 -0.77
CA VAL A 7 -5.24 16.58 -1.46
C VAL A 7 -4.69 15.29 -2.06
N LEU A 8 -3.52 15.36 -2.71
CA LEU A 8 -2.88 14.18 -3.28
C LEU A 8 -2.46 13.16 -2.20
N ALA A 9 -1.87 13.63 -1.11
CA ALA A 9 -1.50 12.80 0.03
C ALA A 9 -2.72 12.09 0.65
N ASN A 10 -3.83 12.80 0.87
CA ASN A 10 -5.06 12.23 1.40
C ASN A 10 -5.69 11.21 0.45
N ALA A 11 -5.68 11.47 -0.86
CA ALA A 11 -6.15 10.53 -1.87
C ALA A 11 -5.34 9.23 -1.87
N PHE A 12 -4.01 9.34 -1.79
CA PHE A 12 -3.11 8.18 -1.67
C PHE A 12 -3.37 7.39 -0.38
N ALA A 13 -3.49 8.08 0.75
CA ALA A 13 -3.75 7.50 2.06
C ALA A 13 -5.07 6.71 2.07
N LEU A 14 -6.16 7.31 1.58
CA LEU A 14 -7.47 6.66 1.49
C LEU A 14 -7.43 5.44 0.57
N THR A 15 -6.84 5.60 -0.62
CA THR A 15 -6.72 4.51 -1.61
C THR A 15 -5.94 3.33 -1.02
N MET A 16 -4.83 3.61 -0.33
CA MET A 16 -4.02 2.58 0.32
C MET A 16 -4.77 1.89 1.46
N GLY A 17 -5.49 2.63 2.30
CA GLY A 17 -6.28 2.04 3.38
C GLY A 17 -7.34 1.06 2.86
N ILE A 18 -8.09 1.46 1.83
CA ILE A 18 -9.08 0.57 1.17
C ILE A 18 -8.38 -0.65 0.56
N THR A 19 -7.29 -0.42 -0.16
CA THR A 19 -6.52 -1.50 -0.82
C THR A 19 -6.00 -2.49 0.21
N TYR A 20 -5.46 -2.04 1.34
CA TYR A 20 -4.94 -2.90 2.39
C TYR A 20 -6.03 -3.80 3.01
N ILE A 21 -7.23 -3.25 3.26
CA ILE A 21 -8.37 -4.02 3.76
C ILE A 21 -8.77 -5.10 2.74
N VAL A 22 -8.87 -4.72 1.46
CA VAL A 22 -9.18 -5.68 0.37
C VAL A 22 -8.10 -6.76 0.29
N CYS A 23 -6.82 -6.40 0.36
CA CYS A 23 -5.70 -7.35 0.38
C CYS A 23 -5.82 -8.33 1.55
N ARG A 24 -6.16 -7.85 2.76
CA ARG A 24 -6.36 -8.72 3.93
C ARG A 24 -7.50 -9.70 3.71
N LEU A 25 -8.62 -9.26 3.13
CA LEU A 25 -9.75 -10.14 2.81
C LEU A 25 -9.37 -11.19 1.77
N LEU A 26 -8.65 -10.81 0.71
CA LEU A 26 -8.20 -11.74 -0.33
C LEU A 26 -7.22 -12.79 0.20
N VAL A 27 -6.29 -12.41 1.07
CA VAL A 27 -5.37 -13.36 1.72
C VAL A 27 -6.14 -14.34 2.61
N SER A 28 -7.15 -13.85 3.34
CA SER A 28 -7.98 -14.69 4.23
C SER A 28 -8.86 -15.67 3.47
N LEU A 29 -9.53 -15.21 2.40
CA LEU A 29 -10.51 -16.01 1.64
C LEU A 29 -9.87 -16.86 0.54
N PHE A 30 -8.83 -16.35 -0.12
CA PHE A 30 -8.23 -16.95 -1.31
C PHE A 30 -6.68 -16.95 -1.26
N PRO A 31 -6.06 -17.55 -0.23
CA PRO A 31 -4.61 -17.45 0.00
C PRO A 31 -3.78 -17.98 -1.17
N ARG A 32 -4.21 -19.06 -1.84
CA ARG A 32 -3.48 -19.65 -2.97
C ARG A 32 -3.46 -18.73 -4.19
N LEU A 33 -4.61 -18.14 -4.52
CA LEU A 33 -4.73 -17.22 -5.65
C LEU A 33 -3.92 -15.95 -5.38
N PHE A 34 -4.04 -15.39 -4.19
CA PHE A 34 -3.29 -14.19 -3.82
C PHE A 34 -1.77 -14.43 -3.87
N MET A 35 -1.30 -15.61 -3.45
CA MET A 35 0.11 -16.00 -3.56
C MET A 35 0.58 -16.13 -5.01
N GLN A 36 -0.24 -16.66 -5.91
CA GLN A 36 0.08 -16.73 -7.35
C GLN A 36 0.20 -15.33 -7.97
N ILE A 37 -0.75 -14.44 -7.67
CA ILE A 37 -0.72 -13.05 -8.14
C ILE A 37 0.54 -12.35 -7.62
N THR A 38 0.82 -12.46 -6.33
CA THR A 38 1.99 -11.84 -5.70
C THR A 38 3.30 -12.34 -6.35
N ARG A 39 3.42 -13.64 -6.62
CA ARG A 39 4.59 -14.20 -7.34
C ARG A 39 4.75 -13.68 -8.76
N SER A 40 3.67 -13.33 -9.44
CA SER A 40 3.77 -12.77 -10.80
C SER A 40 4.42 -11.38 -10.83
N TRP A 41 4.38 -10.66 -9.71
CA TRP A 41 4.98 -9.33 -9.58
C TRP A 41 6.39 -9.39 -8.99
N PHE A 42 6.63 -10.27 -8.02
CA PHE A 42 7.91 -10.42 -7.33
C PHE A 42 8.69 -11.64 -7.85
N HIS A 43 9.83 -11.40 -8.48
CA HIS A 43 10.64 -12.44 -9.13
C HIS A 43 11.76 -13.01 -8.23
N LEU A 44 12.16 -12.30 -7.17
CA LEU A 44 13.35 -12.61 -6.37
C LEU A 44 13.04 -13.21 -4.99
N ILE A 45 11.80 -13.10 -4.51
CA ILE A 45 11.42 -13.52 -3.16
C ILE A 45 10.77 -14.91 -3.24
N ASP A 46 11.39 -15.91 -2.61
CA ASP A 46 10.79 -17.23 -2.47
C ASP A 46 9.72 -17.23 -1.36
N LEU A 47 8.51 -16.85 -1.76
CA LEU A 47 7.34 -16.82 -0.90
C LEU A 47 6.88 -18.23 -0.46
N THR A 48 7.45 -19.33 -0.98
CA THR A 48 7.15 -20.70 -0.47
C THR A 48 7.76 -20.96 0.90
N ARG A 49 8.87 -20.27 1.23
CA ARG A 49 9.63 -20.49 2.46
C ARG A 49 9.17 -19.63 3.63
N ILE A 50 8.31 -18.65 3.36
CA ILE A 50 7.70 -17.81 4.40
C ILE A 50 6.48 -18.57 4.93
N SER A 51 6.68 -19.32 6.00
CA SER A 51 5.63 -20.15 6.60
C SER A 51 4.68 -19.32 7.47
N GLY A 52 3.41 -19.26 7.07
CA GLY A 52 2.31 -18.74 7.88
C GLY A 52 1.93 -17.30 7.57
N ALA A 53 0.70 -17.08 7.11
CA ALA A 53 0.11 -15.74 7.14
C ALA A 53 -0.23 -15.45 8.61
N ASP A 54 0.53 -14.54 9.24
CA ASP A 54 0.16 -14.05 10.56
C ASP A 54 -1.07 -13.14 10.42
N LEU A 55 -2.22 -13.72 10.74
CA LEU A 55 -3.52 -13.06 10.70
C LEU A 55 -3.89 -12.43 12.06
N GLY A 56 -2.92 -12.16 12.92
CA GLY A 56 -3.12 -11.38 14.15
C GLY A 56 -3.71 -10.00 13.88
N LEU A 57 -4.54 -9.52 14.81
CA LEU A 57 -5.14 -8.17 14.77
C LEU A 57 -4.09 -7.08 14.98
N GLU A 58 -3.07 -7.34 15.80
CA GLU A 58 -1.99 -6.39 16.07
C GLU A 58 -1.21 -6.03 14.79
N LEU A 59 -0.71 -7.05 14.08
CA LEU A 59 -0.02 -6.86 12.80
C LEU A 59 -0.95 -6.28 11.73
N PHE A 60 -2.24 -6.60 11.75
CA PHE A 60 -3.20 -5.98 10.85
C PHE A 60 -3.29 -4.47 11.05
N ILE A 61 -3.49 -4.01 12.30
CA ILE A 61 -3.59 -2.59 12.64
C ILE A 61 -2.28 -1.88 12.33
N LEU A 62 -1.14 -2.46 12.74
CA LEU A 62 0.17 -1.90 12.48
C LEU A 62 0.44 -1.75 10.97
N GLY A 63 0.16 -2.79 10.19
CA GLY A 63 0.32 -2.77 8.73
C GLY A 63 -0.64 -1.79 8.03
N LEU A 64 -1.88 -1.67 8.51
CA LEU A 64 -2.86 -0.71 7.97
C LEU A 64 -2.39 0.73 8.22
N LEU A 65 -2.03 1.06 9.46
CA LEU A 65 -1.60 2.41 9.81
C LEU A 65 -0.28 2.76 9.11
N SER A 66 0.71 1.87 9.15
CA SER A 66 2.00 2.10 8.49
C SER A 66 1.84 2.29 6.97
N SER A 67 1.04 1.46 6.30
CA SER A 67 0.80 1.60 4.85
C SER A 67 0.09 2.90 4.49
N ILE A 68 -0.94 3.32 5.26
CA ILE A 68 -1.63 4.60 5.08
C ILE A 68 -0.65 5.77 5.24
N VAL A 69 0.15 5.77 6.30
CA VAL A 69 1.14 6.84 6.56
C VAL A 69 2.19 6.87 5.46
N SER A 70 2.73 5.71 5.05
CA SER A 70 3.67 5.64 3.94
C SER A 70 3.06 6.20 2.65
N ALA A 71 1.85 5.77 2.28
CA ALA A 71 1.18 6.25 1.08
C ALA A 71 0.89 7.76 1.13
N TRP A 72 0.48 8.29 2.28
CA TRP A 72 0.31 9.73 2.48
C TRP A 72 1.62 10.47 2.22
N LEU A 73 2.73 10.00 2.79
CA LEU A 73 4.05 10.59 2.59
C LEU A 73 4.46 10.56 1.11
N PHE A 74 4.26 9.44 0.42
CA PHE A 74 4.52 9.34 -1.01
C PHE A 74 3.67 10.33 -1.83
N GLY A 75 2.37 10.44 -1.54
CA GLY A 75 1.48 11.38 -2.21
C GLY A 75 1.88 12.84 -1.96
N TYR A 76 2.25 13.17 -0.73
CA TYR A 76 2.75 14.51 -0.37
C TYR A 76 4.06 14.83 -1.11
N LEU A 77 5.04 13.91 -1.07
CA LEU A 77 6.33 14.08 -1.73
C LEU A 77 6.20 14.21 -3.24
N LEU A 78 5.29 13.43 -3.85
CA LEU A 78 4.99 13.55 -5.27
C LEU A 78 4.38 14.92 -5.59
N GLY A 79 3.39 15.37 -4.81
CA GLY A 79 2.78 16.68 -4.97
C GLY A 79 3.80 17.81 -4.84
N TRP A 80 4.66 17.75 -3.81
CA TRP A 80 5.77 18.69 -3.61
C TRP A 80 6.77 18.66 -4.78
N SER A 81 7.14 17.48 -5.26
CA SER A 81 8.08 17.35 -6.40
C SER A 81 7.51 18.00 -7.66
N ILE A 82 6.21 17.80 -7.92
CA ILE A 82 5.52 18.41 -9.05
C ILE A 82 5.52 19.94 -8.92
N GLU A 83 5.22 20.49 -7.73
CA GLU A 83 5.30 21.93 -7.48
C GLU A 83 6.72 22.45 -7.79
N TYR A 84 7.74 21.83 -7.19
CA TYR A 84 9.14 22.23 -7.34
C TYR A 84 9.60 22.27 -8.81
N PHE A 85 9.32 21.23 -9.59
CA PHE A 85 9.76 21.14 -10.99
C PHE A 85 8.88 21.92 -11.96
N SER A 86 7.63 22.22 -11.60
CA SER A 86 6.72 23.00 -12.48
C SER A 86 7.04 24.49 -12.55
N LYS A 87 8.12 24.96 -11.89
CA LYS A 87 8.50 26.38 -11.76
C LYS A 87 7.33 27.27 -11.30
N LYS A 88 6.42 26.71 -10.50
CA LYS A 88 5.29 27.41 -9.88
C LYS A 88 5.48 27.52 -8.38
#